data_AF-A0A3R9RHM3-F1
#
_entry.id   AF-A0A3R9RHM3-F1
#
_cell.length_a   1.000
_cell.length_b   1.000
_cell.length_c   1.000
_cell.angle_alpha   90.00
_cell.angle_beta   90.00
_cell.angle_gamma   90.00
#
_symmetry.space_group_name_H-M   'P 1'
#
loop_
_entity.id
_entity.type
_entity.pdbx_description
1 polymer ?
#
loop_
_entity_poly.entity_id
_entity_poly.type
_entity_poly.pdbx_seq_one_letter_code
_entity_poly.pdbx_strand_id
1 'polypeptide(L)' 'MSLEEWELIDEELRELRKRRADWDFIRKLSPELREAIEVYIERGDLRGAQHIADAPLDEFIEVLRRAKVWTG' A
#
# COMPACT_ATOMS: atom_id res chain seq x y z
N MET A 1 8.00 6.71 -22.84
CA MET A 1 7.77 5.37 -22.29
C MET A 1 6.62 4.72 -23.04
N SER A 2 6.73 3.43 -23.36
CA SER A 2 5.67 2.59 -23.95
C SER A 2 4.70 2.10 -22.87
N LEU A 3 3.56 1.52 -23.29
CA LEU A 3 2.61 0.89 -22.38
C LEU A 3 3.25 -0.28 -21.62
N GLU A 4 4.04 -1.10 -22.31
CA GLU A 4 4.77 -2.23 -21.73
C GLU A 4 5.76 -1.78 -20.65
N GLU A 5 6.47 -0.66 -20.87
CA GLU A 5 7.37 -0.09 -19.86
C GLU A 5 6.62 0.36 -18.60
N TRP A 6 5.41 0.91 -18.74
CA TRP A 6 4.58 1.28 -17.59
C TRP A 6 4.06 0.06 -16.83
N GLU A 7 3.61 -0.98 -17.53
CA GLU A 7 3.15 -2.23 -16.91
C GLU A 7 4.26 -2.92 -16.10
N LEU A 8 5.50 -2.92 -16.63
CA LEU A 8 6.66 -3.44 -15.92
C LEU A 8 6.96 -2.66 -14.64
N ILE A 9 6.91 -1.32 -14.70
CA ILE A 9 7.12 -0.48 -13.53
C ILE A 9 6.04 -0.72 -12.48
N ASP A 10 4.77 -0.78 -12.88
CA ASP A 10 3.67 -1.04 -11.96
C ASP A 10 3.81 -2.40 -11.26
N GLU A 11 4.22 -3.44 -11.99
CA GLU A 11 4.49 -4.77 -11.44
C GLU A 11 5.67 -4.73 -10.45
N GLU A 12 6.78 -4.10 -10.83
CA GLU A 12 7.95 -3.95 -9.95
C GLU A 12 7.60 -3.20 -8.66
N LEU A 13 6.78 -2.15 -8.76
CA LEU A 13 6.32 -1.37 -7.60
C LEU A 13 5.36 -2.17 -6.72
N ARG A 14 4.46 -2.98 -7.30
CA ARG A 14 3.59 -3.90 -6.55
C ARG A 14 4.42 -4.91 -5.78
N GLU A 15 5.35 -5.57 -6.44
CA GLU A 15 6.23 -6.57 -5.82
C GLU A 15 7.16 -5.93 -4.77
N LEU A 16 7.61 -4.70 -5.00
CA LEU A 16 8.36 -3.92 -4.00
C LEU A 16 7.55 -3.69 -2.72
N ARG A 17 6.30 -3.24 -2.84
CA ARG A 17 5.40 -3.03 -1.69
C ARG A 17 5.17 -4.35 -0.95
N LYS A 18 4.85 -5.41 -1.68
CA LYS A 18 4.53 -6.73 -1.14
C LYS A 18 5.71 -7.37 -0.39
N ARG A 19 6.93 -7.32 -0.95
CA ARG A 19 8.11 -7.93 -0.34
C ARG A 19 8.67 -7.17 0.85
N ARG A 20 8.44 -5.84 0.91
CA ARG A 20 8.93 -4.99 2.00
C ARG A 20 7.94 -4.86 3.16
N ALA A 21 6.65 -5.08 2.89
CA ALA A 21 5.60 -4.97 3.88
C ALA A 21 5.89 -5.83 5.13
N ASP A 22 5.69 -5.23 6.30
CA ASP A 22 5.71 -5.90 7.59
C ASP A 22 4.37 -6.60 7.82
N TRP A 23 4.21 -7.79 7.23
CA TRP A 23 2.98 -8.57 7.31
C TRP A 23 2.60 -8.94 8.76
N ASP A 24 3.56 -9.02 9.69
CA ASP A 24 3.29 -9.27 11.10
C ASP A 24 2.68 -8.06 11.80
N PHE A 25 3.09 -6.85 11.42
CA PHE A 25 2.43 -5.61 11.84
C PHE A 25 1.03 -5.50 11.24
N ILE A 26 0.90 -5.69 9.92
CA ILE A 26 -0.39 -5.56 9.20
C ILE A 26 -1.45 -6.50 9.78
N ARG A 27 -1.09 -7.76 10.06
CA ARG A 27 -2.01 -8.76 10.63
C ARG A 27 -2.57 -8.40 12.01
N LYS A 28 -1.91 -7.50 12.75
CA LYS A 28 -2.34 -7.04 14.08
C LYS A 28 -3.24 -5.81 14.04
N LEU A 29 -3.39 -5.18 12.88
CA LEU A 29 -4.26 -4.01 12.71
C LEU A 29 -5.73 -4.42 12.68
N SER A 30 -6.61 -3.42 12.79
CA SER A 30 -8.03 -3.62 12.57
C SER A 30 -8.30 -4.16 11.16
N PRO A 31 -9.41 -4.88 10.95
CA PRO A 31 -9.76 -5.40 9.63
C PRO A 31 -9.74 -4.35 8.52
N GLU A 32 -10.25 -3.15 8.81
CA GLU A 32 -10.39 -2.03 7.87
C GLU A 32 -9.03 -1.48 7.44
N LEU A 33 -8.12 -1.25 8.40
CA LEU A 33 -6.77 -0.78 8.11
C LEU A 33 -5.96 -1.82 7.34
N ARG A 34 -6.11 -3.10 7.69
CA ARG A 34 -5.46 -4.19 6.96
C ARG A 34 -5.96 -4.26 5.51
N GLU A 35 -7.26 -4.21 5.29
CA GLU A 35 -7.85 -4.21 3.95
C GLU A 35 -7.35 -3.02 3.13
N ALA A 36 -7.34 -1.82 3.71
CA ALA A 36 -6.81 -0.62 3.05
C ALA A 36 -5.34 -0.79 2.62
N ILE A 37 -4.49 -1.34 3.49
CA ILE A 37 -3.07 -1.56 3.19
C ILE A 37 -2.90 -2.64 2.12
N GLU A 38 -3.64 -3.73 2.18
CA GLU A 38 -3.59 -4.80 1.18
C GLU A 38 -4.00 -4.28 -0.21
N VAL A 39 -5.06 -3.46 -0.27
CA VAL A 39 -5.49 -2.77 -1.49
C VAL A 39 -4.40 -1.83 -2.01
N TYR A 40 -3.74 -1.08 -1.12
CA TYR A 40 -2.64 -0.20 -1.52
C TYR A 40 -1.43 -0.98 -2.06
N ILE A 41 -1.06 -2.10 -1.43
CA ILE A 41 0.02 -2.97 -1.89
C ILE A 41 -0.28 -3.44 -3.31
N GLU A 42 -1.48 -3.94 -3.56
CA GLU A 42 -1.91 -4.52 -4.83
C GLU A 42 -2.07 -3.48 -5.95
N ARG A 43 -2.72 -2.36 -5.66
CA ARG A 43 -3.15 -1.39 -6.68
C ARG A 43 -2.28 -0.16 -6.79
N GLY A 44 -1.50 0.17 -5.75
CA GLY A 44 -0.74 1.42 -5.67
C GLY A 44 -1.59 2.69 -5.55
N ASP A 45 -2.91 2.58 -5.45
CA ASP A 45 -3.83 3.71 -5.30
C ASP A 45 -3.91 4.15 -3.84
N LEU A 46 -3.13 5.18 -3.48
CA LEU A 46 -3.07 5.71 -2.12
C LEU A 46 -4.40 6.33 -1.69
N ARG A 47 -5.12 7.02 -2.59
CA ARG A 47 -6.37 7.72 -2.23
C ARG A 47 -7.51 6.73 -2.06
N GLY A 48 -7.63 5.76 -2.96
CA GLY A 48 -8.62 4.69 -2.83
C GLY A 48 -8.44 3.90 -1.54
N ALA A 49 -7.19 3.53 -1.22
CA ALA A 49 -6.88 2.86 0.04
C ALA A 49 -7.16 3.73 1.27
N GLN A 50 -6.81 5.02 1.23
CA GLN A 50 -7.10 5.96 2.32
C GLN A 50 -8.60 6.11 2.60
N HIS A 51 -9.44 6.05 1.58
CA HIS A 51 -10.89 6.03 1.76
C HIS A 51 -11.40 4.77 2.46
N ILE A 52 -10.78 3.61 2.20
CA ILE A 52 -11.11 2.35 2.90
C ILE A 52 -10.67 2.42 4.37
N ALA A 53 -9.52 3.03 4.63
CA ALA A 53 -8.98 3.19 5.99
C ALA A 53 -9.79 4.13 6.88
N ASP A 54 -10.68 4.95 6.30
CA ASP A 54 -11.44 6.01 6.97
C ASP A 54 -10.56 6.90 7.88
N ALA A 55 -9.36 7.22 7.39
CA ALA A 55 -8.37 7.99 8.13
C ALA A 55 -7.91 9.22 7.32
N PRO A 56 -7.46 10.30 7.99
CA PRO A 56 -6.70 11.36 7.35
C PRO A 56 -5.49 10.82 6.57
N LEU A 57 -5.14 11.47 5.46
CA LEU A 57 -4.08 10.99 4.58
C LEU A 57 -2.71 10.90 5.27
N ASP A 58 -2.39 11.87 6.12
CA ASP A 58 -1.16 11.89 6.91
C ASP A 58 -1.10 10.75 7.93
N GLU A 59 -2.22 10.46 8.59
CA GLU A 59 -2.33 9.31 9.50
C GLU A 59 -2.18 7.98 8.75
N PHE A 60 -2.83 7.84 7.59
CA PHE A 60 -2.72 6.63 6.78
C PHE A 60 -1.30 6.41 6.25
N ILE A 61 -0.62 7.48 5.80
CA ILE A 61 0.79 7.40 5.39
C ILE A 61 1.68 6.96 6.56
N GLU A 62 1.43 7.43 7.78
CA GLU A 62 2.19 6.99 8.95
C GLU A 62 1.96 5.50 9.23
N VAL A 63 0.73 5.00 9.06
CA VAL A 63 0.44 3.56 9.16
C VAL A 63 1.21 2.76 8.09
N LEU A 64 1.23 3.22 6.84
CA LEU A 64 1.98 2.58 5.75
C LEU A 64 3.49 2.55 6.02
N ARG A 65 4.03 3.65 6.56
CA ARG A 65 5.43 3.74 6.98
C ARG A 65 5.77 2.72 8.08
N ARG A 66 4.91 2.60 9.10
CA ARG A 66 5.05 1.60 10.16
C ARG A 66 4.92 0.18 9.64
N ALA A 67 4.07 -0.03 8.64
CA ALA A 67 3.93 -1.28 7.91
C ALA A 67 5.06 -1.53 6.89
N LYS A 68 6.08 -0.65 6.80
CA LYS A 68 7.20 -0.75 5.85
C LYS A 68 6.76 -0.87 4.38
N VAL A 69 5.59 -0.36 4.05
CA VAL A 69 5.08 -0.31 2.68
C VAL A 69 5.68 0.92 1.99
N TRP A 70 6.26 0.71 0.80
CA TRP A 70 6.84 1.81 0.03
C TRP A 70 5.74 2.72 -0.54
N THR A 71 5.87 4.04 -0.34
CA THR A 71 4.86 5.04 -0.73
C THR A 71 5.32 6.08 -1.75
N GLY A 72 6.56 6.00 -2.24
CA GLY A 72 7.21 7.07 -3.00
C GLY A 72 8.47 7.54 -2.30
#